data_AF-A0A2V6WWJ3-F1
#
_entry.id   AF-A0A2V6WWJ3-F1
#
_cell.length_a   1.000
_cell.length_b   1.000
_cell.length_c   1.000
_cell.angle_alpha   90.00
_cell.angle_beta   90.00
_cell.angle_gamma   90.00
#
_symmetry.space_group_name_H-M   'P 1'
#
loop_
_entity.id
_entity.type
_entity.pdbx_description
1 polymer ?
#
loop_
_entity_poly.entity_id
_entity_poly.type
_entity_poly.pdbx_seq_one_letter_code
_entity_poly.pdbx_strand_id
1 'polypeptide(L)'
;MIAYRREYAGGWRHPFIDSSIATDLDRLMEDRFIIGGPDQCIRQIRRFVTEYGMTHLICRTFFPGMAHGHIMRELELIAREVTPAFQ
;
A
#
# COMPACT_ATOMS: atom_id res chain seq x y z
N MET A 1 9.97 3.07 -5.46
CA MET A 1 10.34 1.97 -4.55
C MET A 1 11.79 1.93 -4.07
N ILE A 2 12.73 2.67 -4.67
CA ILE A 2 14.12 2.78 -4.16
C ILE A 2 14.15 3.29 -2.70
N ALA A 3 13.25 4.22 -2.35
CA ALA A 3 13.08 4.70 -0.98
C ALA A 3 12.60 3.59 -0.01
N TYR A 4 11.65 2.74 -0.44
CA TYR A 4 11.17 1.61 0.35
C TYR A 4 12.28 0.57 0.57
N ARG A 5 13.04 0.23 -0.47
CA ARG A 5 14.21 -0.64 -0.33
C ARG A 5 15.23 -0.04 0.66
N ARG A 6 15.50 1.26 0.59
CA ARG A 6 16.45 1.93 1.51
C ARG A 6 15.95 1.99 2.95
N GLU A 7 14.66 2.19 3.16
CA GLU A 7 14.02 2.25 4.49
C GLU A 7 13.95 0.84 5.13
N TYR A 8 13.57 -0.18 4.35
CA TYR A 8 13.31 -1.54 4.86
C TYR A 8 14.49 -2.52 4.73
N ALA A 9 15.50 -2.23 3.90
CA ALA A 9 16.76 -2.99 3.85
C ALA A 9 17.90 -2.31 4.64
N GLY A 10 17.59 -1.22 5.35
CA GLY A 10 18.53 -0.49 6.22
C GLY A 10 18.54 -1.02 7.66
N GLY A 11 18.61 -0.13 8.65
CA GLY A 11 18.75 -0.49 10.07
C GLY A 11 17.54 -1.17 10.71
N TRP A 12 16.35 -1.09 10.10
CA TRP A 12 15.16 -1.77 10.58
C TRP A 12 15.00 -3.11 9.86
N ARG A 13 15.15 -4.22 10.59
CA ARG A 13 14.95 -5.58 10.06
C ARG A 13 13.47 -5.92 10.08
N HIS A 14 12.82 -5.86 8.92
CA HIS A 14 11.44 -6.32 8.79
C HIS A 14 11.42 -7.86 8.85
N PRO A 15 10.62 -8.49 9.72
CA PRO A 15 10.63 -9.95 9.93
C PRO A 15 10.30 -10.79 8.69
N PHE A 16 9.68 -10.18 7.67
CA PHE A 16 9.29 -10.83 6.41
C PHE A 16 9.91 -10.19 5.14
N ILE A 17 10.87 -9.27 5.28
CA ILE A 17 11.58 -8.67 4.14
C ILE A 17 13.07 -8.71 4.46
N ASP A 18 13.78 -9.57 3.74
CA ASP A 18 15.25 -9.57 3.72
C ASP A 18 15.77 -8.92 2.44
N SER A 19 17.09 -8.77 2.36
CA SER A 19 17.77 -8.19 1.20
C SER A 19 17.55 -8.98 -0.10
N SER A 20 17.19 -10.26 -0.02
CA SER A 20 16.94 -11.10 -1.21
C SER A 20 15.58 -10.81 -1.83
N ILE A 21 14.53 -10.67 -1.01
CA ILE A 21 13.17 -10.28 -1.43
C ILE A 21 13.15 -8.85 -1.98
N ALA A 22 13.99 -7.96 -1.42
CA ALA A 22 14.11 -6.60 -1.91
C ALA A 22 14.62 -6.48 -3.36
N THR A 23 15.29 -7.50 -3.90
CA THR A 23 15.86 -7.50 -5.27
C THR A 23 14.81 -7.75 -6.36
N ASP A 24 13.75 -8.50 -6.02
CA ASP A 24 12.63 -8.82 -6.91
C ASP A 24 11.45 -7.90 -6.59
N LEU A 25 11.36 -6.83 -7.39
CA LEU A 25 10.43 -5.74 -7.15
C LEU A 25 8.97 -6.20 -7.27
N ASP A 26 8.70 -7.08 -8.22
CA ASP A 26 7.35 -7.55 -8.54
C ASP A 26 6.85 -8.50 -7.43
N ARG A 27 7.72 -9.41 -6.95
CA ARG A 27 7.40 -10.25 -5.78
C ARG A 27 7.24 -9.48 -4.48
N LEU A 28 7.97 -8.37 -4.31
CA LEU A 28 7.76 -7.50 -3.16
C LEU A 28 6.41 -6.77 -3.25
N MET A 29 5.92 -6.51 -4.46
CA MET A 29 4.63 -5.84 -4.67
C MET A 29 3.43 -6.75 -4.44
N GLU A 30 3.55 -8.02 -4.81
CA GLU A 30 2.48 -9.00 -4.67
C GLU A 30 1.94 -9.05 -3.23
N ASP A 31 0.65 -8.73 -3.10
CA ASP A 31 -0.14 -8.75 -1.86
C ASP A 31 0.37 -7.88 -0.70
N ARG A 32 1.37 -7.01 -0.93
CA ARG A 32 1.93 -6.12 0.12
C ARG A 32 1.57 -4.66 -0.02
N PHE A 33 1.16 -4.22 -1.21
CA PHE A 33 0.74 -2.85 -1.45
C PHE A 33 -0.57 -2.79 -2.20
N ILE A 34 -1.35 -1.75 -1.88
CA ILE A 34 -2.52 -1.37 -2.64
C ILE A 34 -2.12 -0.15 -3.47
N ILE A 35 -1.92 -0.35 -4.78
CA ILE A 35 -1.42 0.69 -5.70
C ILE A 35 -2.30 0.70 -6.94
N GLY A 36 -2.71 1.90 -7.35
CA GLY A 36 -3.48 2.11 -8.56
C GLY A 36 -4.40 3.31 -8.47
N GLY A 37 -5.29 3.43 -9.47
CA GLY A 37 -6.43 4.34 -9.39
C GLY A 37 -7.53 3.82 -8.44
N PRO A 38 -8.56 4.64 -8.13
CA PRO A 38 -9.62 4.28 -7.17
C PRO A 38 -10.27 2.93 -7.45
N ASP A 39 -10.69 2.63 -8.69
CA ASP A 39 -11.29 1.34 -9.06
C ASP A 39 -10.37 0.15 -8.85
N GLN A 40 -9.06 0.33 -9.09
CA GLN A 40 -8.07 -0.72 -8.88
C GLN A 40 -7.89 -0.98 -7.38
N CYS A 41 -7.81 0.08 -6.58
CA CYS A 41 -7.74 -0.01 -5.12
C CYS A 41 -8.99 -0.68 -4.54
N ILE A 42 -10.19 -0.32 -5.01
CA ILE A 42 -11.45 -0.96 -4.58
C ILE A 42 -11.42 -2.46 -4.85
N ARG A 43 -11.02 -2.90 -6.05
CA ARG A 43 -10.93 -4.33 -6.38
C ARG A 43 -9.95 -5.07 -5.47
N GLN A 44 -8.78 -4.48 -5.21
CA GLN A 44 -7.78 -5.07 -4.33
C GLN A 44 -8.29 -5.15 -2.87
N ILE A 45 -8.93 -4.10 -2.36
CA ILE A 45 -9.51 -4.08 -1.00
C ILE A 45 -10.64 -5.10 -0.87
N ARG A 46 -11.53 -5.21 -1.86
CA ARG A 46 -12.64 -6.18 -1.86
C ARG A 46 -12.17 -7.61 -1.68
N ARG A 47 -11.01 -7.98 -2.26
CA ARG A 47 -10.41 -9.30 -2.09
C ARG A 47 -10.20 -9.63 -0.61
N PHE A 48 -9.68 -8.69 0.17
CA PHE A 48 -9.49 -8.90 1.62
C PHE A 48 -10.80 -8.99 2.40
N VAL A 49 -11.82 -8.23 1.99
CA VAL A 49 -13.15 -8.32 2.59
C VAL A 49 -13.77 -9.69 2.32
N THR A 50 -13.73 -10.17 1.07
CA THR A 50 -14.36 -11.43 0.68
C THR A 50 -13.61 -12.67 1.17
N GLU A 51 -12.27 -12.65 1.14
CA GLU A 51 -11.44 -13.81 1.48
C GLU A 51 -11.23 -13.95 2.99
N TYR A 52 -11.13 -12.83 3.72
CA TYR A 52 -10.75 -12.83 5.15
C TYR A 52 -11.77 -12.20 6.08
N GLY A 53 -12.89 -11.68 5.55
CA GLY A 53 -13.89 -10.98 6.38
C GLY A 53 -13.37 -9.68 6.99
N MET A 54 -12.41 -9.02 6.33
CA MET A 54 -11.79 -7.79 6.83
C MET A 54 -12.86 -6.70 7.04
N THR A 55 -12.92 -6.15 8.25
CA THR A 55 -13.85 -5.08 8.64
C THR A 55 -13.19 -3.71 8.78
N HIS A 56 -11.88 -3.67 8.97
CA HIS A 56 -11.11 -2.45 9.17
C HIS A 56 -9.80 -2.52 8.38
N LEU A 57 -9.50 -1.46 7.63
CA LEU A 57 -8.25 -1.29 6.91
C LEU A 57 -7.49 -0.10 7.48
N ILE A 58 -6.29 -0.35 8.00
CA ILE A 58 -5.34 0.69 8.41
C ILE A 58 -4.20 0.67 7.38
N CYS A 59 -3.92 1.81 6.75
CA CYS A 59 -2.89 1.90 5.73
C CYS A 59 -2.03 3.15 5.90
N ARG A 60 -0.75 3.03 5.48
CA ARG A 60 0.16 4.17 5.33
C ARG A 60 0.06 4.66 3.88
N THR A 61 -0.46 5.85 3.69
CA THR A 61 -0.67 6.47 2.36
C THR A 61 0.54 7.28 1.89
N PHE A 62 1.75 6.94 2.32
CA PHE A 62 2.93 7.66 1.86
C PHE A 62 4.18 6.80 1.89
N PHE A 63 5.15 7.21 1.08
CA PHE A 63 6.54 6.73 1.15
C PHE A 63 7.46 7.88 1.56
N PRO A 64 8.64 7.60 2.15
CA PRO A 64 9.61 8.64 2.46
C PRO A 64 9.98 9.46 1.22
N GLY A 65 9.99 10.79 1.37
CA GLY A 65 10.33 11.73 0.30
C GLY A 65 9.19 12.03 -0.68
N MET A 66 7.99 11.48 -0.46
CA MET A 66 6.80 11.83 -1.24
C MET A 66 6.36 13.27 -0.95
N ALA A 67 6.03 14.02 -2.00
CA ALA A 67 5.59 15.41 -1.85
C ALA A 67 4.25 15.46 -1.08
N HIS A 68 4.13 16.39 -0.12
CA HIS A 68 2.93 16.49 0.71
C HIS A 68 1.65 16.66 -0.10
N GLY A 69 1.66 17.46 -1.17
CA GLY A 69 0.51 17.64 -2.05
C GLY A 69 0.03 16.34 -2.72
N HIS A 70 0.95 15.41 -3.00
CA HIS A 70 0.60 14.09 -3.52
C HIS A 70 -0.16 13.27 -2.48
N ILE A 71 0.34 13.25 -1.24
CA ILE A 71 -0.29 12.55 -0.10
C ILE A 71 -1.70 13.11 0.14
N MET A 72 -1.86 14.44 0.13
CA MET A 72 -3.17 15.06 0.32
C MET A 72 -4.16 14.70 -0.80
N ARG A 73 -3.68 14.58 -2.04
CA ARG A 73 -4.52 14.13 -3.16
C ARG A 73 -4.94 12.67 -3.03
N GLU A 74 -4.04 11.79 -2.57
CA GLU A 74 -4.37 10.38 -2.30
C GLU A 74 -5.46 10.26 -1.23
N LEU A 75 -5.34 11.03 -0.12
CA LEU A 75 -6.36 11.06 0.93
C LEU A 75 -7.73 11.54 0.41
N GLU A 76 -7.75 12.55 -0.47
CA GLU A 76 -8.97 13.03 -1.10
C GLU A 76 -9.63 11.93 -1.95
N LEU A 77 -8.85 11.24 -2.79
CA LEU A 77 -9.34 10.14 -3.63
C LEU A 77 -9.88 8.99 -2.78
N ILE A 78 -9.18 8.63 -1.70
CA ILE A 78 -9.63 7.59 -0.78
C ILE A 78 -11.00 7.97 -0.20
N ALA A 79 -11.13 9.17 0.35
CA ALA A 79 -12.36 9.61 0.99
C ALA A 79 -13.55 9.73 0.01
N ARG A 80 -13.30 10.22 -1.21
CA ARG A 80 -14.38 10.53 -2.18
C ARG A 80 -14.76 9.36 -3.07
N GLU A 81 -13.81 8.49 -3.41
CA GLU A 81 -14.00 7.47 -4.46
C GLU A 81 -13.85 6.05 -3.92
N VAL A 82 -12.97 5.82 -2.94
CA VAL A 82 -12.72 4.46 -2.42
C VAL A 82 -13.64 4.11 -1.26
N THR A 83 -13.67 4.93 -0.21
CA THR A 83 -14.46 4.67 1.02
C THR A 83 -15.95 4.40 0.74
N PRO A 84 -16.64 5.16 -0.16
CA PRO A 84 -18.05 4.92 -0.44
C PRO A 84 -18.38 3.53 -0.99
N ALA A 85 -17.39 2.81 -1.55
CA ALA A 85 -17.60 1.46 -2.07
C ALA A 85 -17.73 0.38 -0.97
N PHE A 86 -17.43 0.73 0.29
CA PHE A 86 -17.36 -0.19 1.43
C PHE A 86 -18.29 0.21 2.60
N GLN A 87 -19.25 1.11 2.35
CA GLN A 87 -20.27 1.51 3.32
C GLN A 87 -21.47 0.57 3.32
#